data_AF-A0A961RJM8-F1
#
_entry.id   AF-A0A961RJM8-F1
#
_cell.length_a   1.000
_cell.length_b   1.000
_cell.length_c   1.000
_cell.angle_alpha   90.00
_cell.angle_beta   90.00
_cell.angle_gamma   90.00
#
_symmetry.space_group_name_H-M   'P 1'
#
loop_
_entity.id
_entity.type
_entity.pdbx_description
1 polymer ?
#
loop_
_entity_poly.entity_id
_entity_poly.type
_entity_poly.pdbx_seq_one_letter_code
_entity_poly.pdbx_strand_id
1 'polypeptide(L)'
;TFNIGRATPAQRDAYVKAREWIDASISMIKPGVTTDKVAAVWPKAEEFGFPNEDAAFGLQFGHGLGLALHERPIISRAVSLDHPMEIQTGMVFALETYCPAADGYSAARIEEEVVVTDTGVEVISLFPAEELPIANRY
;
A
#
# COMPACT_ATOMS: atom_id res chain seq x y z
N THR A 1 -4.90 10.17 0.82
CA THR A 1 -6.35 10.48 0.74
C THR A 1 -6.76 11.39 1.89
N PHE A 2 -7.67 12.36 1.68
CA PHE A 2 -8.24 13.17 2.76
C PHE A 2 -9.68 13.62 2.43
N ASN A 3 -10.45 14.01 3.45
CA ASN A 3 -11.80 14.55 3.33
C ASN A 3 -11.85 16.05 3.62
N ILE A 4 -12.92 16.73 3.17
CA ILE A 4 -13.18 18.15 3.46
C ILE A 4 -14.48 18.26 4.26
N GLY A 5 -14.46 18.97 5.39
CA GLY A 5 -15.61 19.17 6.27
C GLY A 5 -15.91 17.95 7.13
N ARG A 6 -16.40 16.87 6.50
CA ARG A 6 -16.74 15.60 7.17
C ARG A 6 -16.39 14.40 6.29
N ALA A 7 -16.25 13.25 6.93
CA ALA A 7 -16.23 11.95 6.25
C ALA A 7 -17.51 11.18 6.57
N THR A 8 -17.92 10.28 5.69
CA THR A 8 -18.99 9.29 5.96
C THR A 8 -18.41 8.08 6.70
N PRO A 9 -19.24 7.20 7.31
CA PRO A 9 -18.76 5.93 7.85
C PRO A 9 -18.03 5.08 6.79
N ALA A 10 -18.61 4.92 5.60
CA ALA A 10 -18.02 4.14 4.51
C ALA A 10 -16.62 4.66 4.08
N GLN A 11 -16.42 5.98 4.08
CA GLN A 11 -15.11 6.57 3.78
C GLN A 11 -14.08 6.31 4.89
N ARG A 12 -14.51 6.31 6.16
CA ARG A 12 -13.63 5.95 7.28
C ARG A 12 -13.27 4.47 7.24
N ASP A 13 -14.24 3.61 7.02
CA ASP A 13 -14.02 2.16 6.97
C ASP A 13 -13.03 1.80 5.86
N ALA A 14 -13.18 2.41 4.67
CA ALA A 14 -12.22 2.23 3.57
C ALA A 14 -10.81 2.72 3.93
N TYR A 15 -10.69 3.89 4.58
CA TYR A 15 -9.39 4.42 4.99
C TYR A 15 -8.71 3.52 6.04
N VAL A 16 -9.44 3.12 7.06
CA VAL A 16 -8.95 2.17 8.09
C VAL A 16 -8.49 0.89 7.41
N LYS A 17 -9.26 0.37 6.46
CA LYS A 17 -8.92 -0.87 5.80
C LYS A 17 -7.66 -0.76 4.92
N ALA A 18 -7.51 0.33 4.18
CA ALA A 18 -6.28 0.63 3.46
C ALA A 18 -5.09 0.71 4.43
N ARG A 19 -5.24 1.44 5.55
CA ARG A 19 -4.20 1.59 6.59
C ARG A 19 -3.76 0.24 7.17
N GLU A 20 -4.70 -0.64 7.50
CA GLU A 20 -4.41 -2.01 7.96
C GLU A 20 -3.52 -2.78 6.98
N TRP A 21 -3.80 -2.70 5.69
CA TRP A 21 -3.02 -3.43 4.67
C TRP A 21 -1.62 -2.87 4.48
N ILE A 22 -1.47 -1.54 4.47
CA ILE A 22 -0.14 -0.93 4.34
C ILE A 22 0.69 -1.17 5.61
N ASP A 23 0.11 -1.08 6.81
CA ASP A 23 0.79 -1.41 8.07
C ASP A 23 1.24 -2.86 8.13
N ALA A 24 0.37 -3.79 7.74
CA ALA A 24 0.72 -5.20 7.67
C ALA A 24 1.91 -5.41 6.73
N SER A 25 1.92 -4.77 5.56
CA SER A 25 3.03 -4.88 4.61
C SER A 25 4.33 -4.25 5.11
N ILE A 26 4.28 -3.04 5.70
CA ILE A 26 5.44 -2.35 6.28
C ILE A 26 6.05 -3.19 7.41
N SER A 27 5.23 -3.75 8.29
CA SER A 27 5.69 -4.54 9.45
C SER A 27 6.52 -5.78 9.07
N MET A 28 6.40 -6.24 7.83
CA MET A 28 7.15 -7.37 7.31
C MET A 28 8.50 -6.98 6.70
N ILE A 29 8.70 -5.71 6.34
CA ILE A 29 9.87 -5.28 5.59
C ILE A 29 11.12 -5.38 6.46
N LYS A 30 12.06 -6.20 5.98
CA LYS A 30 13.44 -6.32 6.48
C LYS A 30 14.28 -7.04 5.42
N PRO A 31 15.62 -6.96 5.51
CA PRO A 31 16.49 -7.72 4.63
C PRO A 31 16.16 -9.23 4.64
N GLY A 32 16.15 -9.83 3.44
CA GLY A 32 15.88 -11.26 3.23
C GLY A 32 14.41 -11.63 3.08
N VAL A 33 13.47 -10.71 3.32
CA VAL A 33 12.04 -10.93 3.00
C VAL A 33 11.83 -10.78 1.50
N THR A 34 11.03 -11.66 0.92
CA THR A 34 10.74 -11.64 -0.52
C THR A 34 9.42 -10.94 -0.83
N THR A 35 9.32 -10.32 -2.01
CA THR A 35 8.16 -9.52 -2.41
C THR A 35 6.85 -10.31 -2.48
N ASP A 36 6.87 -11.64 -2.64
CA ASP A 36 5.68 -12.49 -2.55
C ASP A 36 5.06 -12.46 -1.16
N LYS A 37 5.89 -12.44 -0.11
CA LYS A 37 5.43 -12.41 1.27
C LYS A 37 4.71 -11.10 1.58
N VAL A 38 5.25 -9.99 1.08
CA VAL A 38 4.64 -8.67 1.22
C VAL A 38 3.34 -8.60 0.41
N ALA A 39 3.34 -9.03 -0.85
CA ALA A 39 2.13 -9.04 -1.68
C ALA A 39 1.03 -9.97 -1.14
N ALA A 40 1.39 -11.03 -0.41
CA ALA A 40 0.44 -11.99 0.13
C ALA A 40 -0.43 -11.44 1.28
N VAL A 41 -0.02 -10.35 1.95
CA VAL A 41 -0.86 -9.71 2.98
C VAL A 41 -1.94 -8.79 2.40
N TRP A 42 -1.83 -8.48 1.12
CA TRP A 42 -2.81 -7.68 0.42
C TRP A 42 -3.99 -8.54 -0.08
N PRO A 43 -5.18 -7.96 -0.14
CA PRO A 43 -6.39 -8.62 -0.63
C PRO A 43 -6.22 -9.09 -2.09
N LYS A 44 -6.90 -10.18 -2.41
CA LYS A 44 -6.97 -10.72 -3.77
C LYS A 44 -7.86 -9.85 -4.66
N ALA A 45 -7.63 -9.92 -5.97
CA ALA A 45 -8.46 -9.26 -6.96
C ALA A 45 -9.97 -9.53 -6.80
N GLU A 46 -10.36 -10.75 -6.45
CA GLU A 46 -11.77 -11.13 -6.30
C GLU A 46 -12.45 -10.43 -5.10
N GLU A 47 -11.67 -10.06 -4.08
CA GLU A 47 -12.16 -9.28 -2.93
C GLU A 47 -12.53 -7.84 -3.33
N PHE A 48 -11.97 -7.35 -4.44
CA PHE A 48 -12.34 -6.09 -5.08
C PHE A 48 -13.39 -6.26 -6.19
N GLY A 49 -13.83 -7.49 -6.48
CA GLY A 49 -14.74 -7.79 -7.58
C GLY A 49 -14.07 -7.84 -8.97
N PHE A 50 -12.75 -7.98 -9.03
CA PHE A 50 -12.01 -8.15 -10.29
C PHE A 50 -11.78 -9.64 -10.60
N PRO A 51 -11.66 -10.01 -11.89
CA PRO A 51 -11.56 -11.41 -12.29
C PRO A 51 -10.20 -12.07 -12.00
N ASN A 52 -9.13 -11.28 -11.87
CA ASN A 52 -7.76 -11.76 -11.63
C ASN A 52 -6.83 -10.62 -11.21
N GLU A 53 -5.62 -10.97 -10.76
CA GLU A 53 -4.61 -10.04 -10.25
C GLU A 53 -4.13 -9.03 -11.32
N ASP A 54 -4.10 -9.39 -12.61
CA ASP A 54 -3.73 -8.47 -13.70
C ASP A 54 -4.75 -7.32 -13.82
N ALA A 55 -6.05 -7.64 -13.71
CA ALA A 55 -7.11 -6.64 -13.75
C ALA A 55 -7.12 -5.72 -12.52
N ALA A 56 -6.54 -6.16 -11.40
CA ALA A 56 -6.42 -5.41 -10.15
C ALA A 56 -5.02 -4.85 -9.90
N PHE A 57 -4.07 -4.98 -10.83
CA PHE A 57 -2.64 -4.73 -10.63
C PHE A 57 -2.33 -3.35 -10.01
N GLY A 58 -3.03 -2.30 -10.46
CA GLY A 58 -2.81 -0.95 -9.96
C GLY A 58 -3.48 -0.63 -8.61
N LEU A 59 -4.23 -1.57 -8.00
CA LEU A 59 -4.94 -1.33 -6.75
C LEU A 59 -4.05 -1.57 -5.53
N GLN A 60 -3.30 -2.67 -5.50
CA GLN A 60 -2.31 -2.97 -4.46
C GLN A 60 -0.94 -3.05 -5.09
N PHE A 61 -0.10 -2.06 -4.81
CA PHE A 61 1.14 -1.90 -5.55
C PHE A 61 2.27 -1.43 -4.63
N GLY A 62 3.47 -1.85 -4.95
CA GLY A 62 4.68 -1.28 -4.41
C GLY A 62 5.73 -1.24 -5.51
N HIS A 63 6.53 -0.20 -5.50
CA HIS A 63 7.52 0.02 -6.54
C HIS A 63 8.75 0.71 -5.97
N GLY A 64 9.92 0.34 -6.49
CA GLY A 64 11.15 1.08 -6.26
C GLY A 64 10.99 2.53 -6.69
N LEU A 65 11.73 3.41 -6.04
CA LEU A 65 11.84 4.81 -6.42
C LEU A 65 13.26 5.31 -6.19
N GLY A 66 13.66 6.29 -6.99
CA GLY A 66 15.01 6.84 -6.95
C GLY A 66 15.17 7.96 -7.97
N LEU A 67 15.81 7.66 -9.10
CA LEU A 67 15.90 8.61 -10.22
C LEU A 67 14.65 8.58 -11.09
N ALA A 68 13.96 7.44 -11.14
CA ALA A 68 12.67 7.30 -11.79
C ALA A 68 11.55 7.08 -10.76
N LEU A 69 10.33 7.41 -11.17
CA LEU A 69 9.15 7.26 -10.32
C LEU A 69 8.85 5.79 -10.02
N HIS A 70 9.01 4.92 -11.03
CA HIS A 70 8.80 3.48 -10.91
C HIS A 70 10.08 2.74 -11.29
N GLU A 71 10.71 2.12 -10.30
CA GLU A 71 11.89 1.27 -10.41
C GLU A 71 11.64 -0.09 -9.74
N ARG A 72 12.67 -0.95 -9.68
CA ARG A 72 12.59 -2.20 -8.90
C ARG A 72 12.87 -1.92 -7.42
N PRO A 73 12.31 -2.71 -6.49
CA PRO A 73 11.47 -3.89 -6.71
C PRO A 73 10.06 -3.53 -7.18
N ILE A 74 9.40 -4.45 -7.88
CA ILE A 74 7.94 -4.37 -8.11
C ILE A 74 7.29 -5.35 -7.13
N ILE A 75 6.32 -4.85 -6.37
CA ILE A 75 5.57 -5.60 -5.37
C ILE A 75 4.11 -5.58 -5.80
N SER A 76 3.59 -6.72 -6.24
CA SER A 76 2.18 -6.89 -6.56
C SER A 76 1.83 -8.37 -6.53
N ARG A 77 0.57 -8.69 -6.33
CA ARG A 77 0.12 -10.09 -6.41
C ARG A 77 0.26 -10.66 -7.83
N ALA A 78 0.15 -9.83 -8.87
CA ALA A 78 0.29 -10.23 -10.27
C ALA A 78 1.73 -10.57 -10.70
N VAL A 79 2.75 -10.06 -9.99
CA VAL A 79 4.16 -10.26 -10.34
C VAL A 79 4.89 -11.05 -9.27
N SER A 80 4.78 -10.64 -8.00
CA SER A 80 5.62 -11.15 -6.94
C SER A 80 5.39 -12.63 -6.62
N LEU A 81 4.16 -13.14 -6.81
CA LEU A 81 3.83 -14.52 -6.45
C LEU A 81 4.56 -15.55 -7.34
N ASP A 82 4.79 -15.21 -8.62
CA ASP A 82 5.52 -16.06 -9.58
C ASP A 82 6.99 -15.64 -9.71
N HIS A 83 7.30 -14.36 -9.47
CA HIS A 83 8.62 -13.77 -9.65
C HIS A 83 9.05 -12.94 -8.43
N PRO A 84 9.24 -13.58 -7.26
CA PRO A 84 9.63 -12.87 -6.05
C PRO A 84 11.03 -12.28 -6.17
N MET A 85 11.21 -11.07 -5.62
CA MET A 85 12.51 -10.43 -5.45
C MET A 85 12.84 -10.37 -3.96
N GLU A 86 14.11 -10.61 -3.60
CA GLU A 86 14.57 -10.43 -2.23
C GLU A 86 14.73 -8.94 -1.92
N ILE A 87 14.18 -8.50 -0.79
CA ILE A 87 14.34 -7.16 -0.25
C ILE A 87 15.69 -7.07 0.46
N GLN A 88 16.47 -6.04 0.14
CA GLN A 88 17.83 -5.83 0.65
C GLN A 88 17.96 -4.48 1.33
N THR A 89 18.91 -4.36 2.28
CA THR A 89 19.29 -3.08 2.89
C THR A 89 19.52 -2.02 1.82
N GLY A 90 19.03 -0.81 2.07
CA GLY A 90 19.23 0.36 1.21
C GLY A 90 18.27 0.44 0.02
N MET A 91 17.42 -0.58 -0.19
CA MET A 91 16.29 -0.43 -1.11
C MET A 91 15.34 0.65 -0.59
N VAL A 92 14.85 1.47 -1.52
CA VAL A 92 13.83 2.49 -1.27
C VAL A 92 12.66 2.22 -2.20
N PHE A 93 11.46 2.14 -1.66
CA PHE A 93 10.26 1.89 -2.44
C PHE A 93 9.03 2.47 -1.77
N ALA A 94 8.00 2.72 -2.57
CA ALA A 94 6.67 3.02 -2.08
C ALA A 94 5.89 1.71 -1.87
N LEU A 95 5.04 1.69 -0.86
CA LEU A 95 3.95 0.74 -0.70
C LEU A 95 2.65 1.54 -0.77
N GLU A 96 1.71 1.13 -1.61
CA GLU A 96 0.45 1.84 -1.79
C GLU A 96 -0.74 0.88 -1.88
N THR A 97 -1.72 1.12 -1.02
CA THR A 97 -2.88 0.25 -0.86
C THR A 97 -4.16 1.02 -1.12
N TYR A 98 -5.08 0.38 -1.84
CA TYR A 98 -6.39 0.93 -2.21
C TYR A 98 -7.54 0.14 -1.60
N CYS A 99 -8.49 0.80 -0.94
CA CYS A 99 -9.76 0.21 -0.53
C CYS A 99 -10.94 0.98 -1.12
N PRO A 100 -11.83 0.34 -1.90
CA PRO A 100 -13.10 0.96 -2.27
C PRO A 100 -13.99 1.13 -1.03
N ALA A 101 -14.77 2.19 -0.99
CA ALA A 101 -15.80 2.37 0.04
C ALA A 101 -17.10 1.65 -0.37
N ALA A 102 -17.89 1.26 0.63
CA ALA A 102 -19.16 0.57 0.41
C ALA A 102 -20.25 1.46 -0.24
N ASP A 103 -20.00 2.75 -0.41
CA ASP A 103 -20.93 3.69 -1.08
C ASP A 103 -20.89 3.59 -2.62
N GLY A 104 -19.94 2.85 -3.18
CA GLY A 104 -19.84 2.54 -4.60
C GLY A 104 -19.21 3.65 -5.47
N TYR A 105 -18.74 4.75 -4.87
CA TYR A 105 -18.11 5.85 -5.61
C TYR A 105 -16.93 6.52 -4.89
N SER A 106 -16.75 6.28 -3.58
CA SER A 106 -15.58 6.73 -2.83
C SER A 106 -14.56 5.60 -2.69
N ALA A 107 -13.32 5.97 -2.35
CA ALA A 107 -12.26 5.04 -2.00
C ALA A 107 -11.18 5.72 -1.15
N ALA A 108 -10.32 4.92 -0.54
CA ALA A 108 -9.10 5.39 0.09
C ALA A 108 -7.89 4.75 -0.59
N ARG A 109 -6.90 5.57 -0.91
CA ARG A 109 -5.51 5.15 -1.15
C ARG A 109 -4.57 5.77 -0.12
N ILE A 110 -3.68 4.96 0.41
CA ILE A 110 -2.59 5.38 1.29
C ILE A 110 -1.31 4.86 0.67
N GLU A 111 -0.31 5.73 0.58
CA GLU A 111 1.02 5.45 0.06
C GLU A 111 2.02 5.89 1.13
N GLU A 112 3.01 5.04 1.38
CA GLU A 112 4.12 5.33 2.27
C GLU A 112 5.42 4.97 1.57
N GLU A 113 6.38 5.88 1.59
CA GLU A 113 7.73 5.62 1.15
C GLU A 113 8.55 5.05 2.31
N VAL A 114 9.33 4.01 2.01
CA VAL A 114 10.16 3.33 3.00
C VAL A 114 11.59 3.17 2.53
N VAL A 115 12.52 3.18 3.48
CA VAL A 115 13.91 2.74 3.30
C VAL A 115 14.16 1.50 4.14
N VAL A 116 14.75 0.48 3.51
CA VAL A 116 15.13 -0.76 4.21
C VAL A 116 16.44 -0.53 4.96
N THR A 117 16.43 -0.76 6.27
CA THR A 117 17.61 -0.67 7.13
C THR A 117 18.22 -2.06 7.35
N ASP A 118 19.37 -2.15 8.00
CA ASP A 118 20.03 -3.44 8.28
C ASP A 118 19.20 -4.42 9.12
N THR A 119 18.24 -3.90 9.88
CA THR A 119 17.44 -4.70 10.82
C THR A 119 15.93 -4.62 10.59
N GLY A 120 15.48 -3.82 9.62
CA GLY A 120 14.06 -3.60 9.39
C GLY A 120 13.78 -2.56 8.32
N VAL A 121 12.87 -1.64 8.64
CA VAL A 121 12.37 -0.61 7.74
C VAL A 121 12.16 0.69 8.49
N GLU A 122 12.37 1.80 7.79
CA GLU A 122 12.01 3.14 8.25
C GLU A 122 11.05 3.76 7.24
N VAL A 123 9.92 4.28 7.72
CA VAL A 123 8.99 5.08 6.92
C VAL A 123 9.55 6.49 6.83
N ILE A 124 9.68 7.02 5.62
CA ILE A 124 10.29 8.34 5.35
C ILE A 124 9.26 9.40 4.92
N SER A 125 8.03 9.00 4.61
CA SER A 125 6.90 9.92 4.48
C SER A 125 6.56 10.57 5.83
N LEU A 126 6.26 11.86 5.81
CA LEU A 126 6.00 12.67 7.02
C LEU A 126 4.55 13.19 7.11
N PHE A 127 3.73 12.90 6.10
CA PHE A 127 2.34 13.32 6.11
C PHE A 127 1.57 12.44 7.11
N PRO A 128 0.75 13.02 8.02
CA PRO A 128 0.09 12.26 9.09
C PRO A 128 -1.09 11.44 8.53
N ALA A 129 -0.77 10.25 7.99
CA ALA A 129 -1.70 9.34 7.33
C ALA A 129 -2.07 8.12 8.21
N GLU A 130 -1.81 8.17 9.50
CA GLU A 130 -2.21 7.14 10.46
C GLU A 130 -3.72 7.12 10.66
N GLU A 131 -4.35 8.30 10.59
CA GLU A 131 -5.79 8.49 10.65
C GLU A 131 -6.28 9.30 9.44
N LEU A 132 -7.54 9.08 9.02
CA LEU A 132 -8.13 9.80 7.90
C LEU A 132 -8.05 11.33 8.11
N PRO A 133 -7.24 12.06 7.31
CA PRO A 133 -7.16 13.50 7.44
C PRO A 133 -8.47 14.15 7.01
N ILE A 134 -8.95 15.11 7.80
CA ILE A 134 -10.13 15.92 7.49
C ILE A 134 -9.74 17.39 7.51
N ALA A 135 -9.68 18.01 6.34
CA ALA A 135 -9.47 19.44 6.19
C ALA A 135 -10.75 20.20 6.55
N ASN A 136 -10.60 21.35 7.23
CA ASN A 136 -11.71 22.26 7.59
C ASN A 136 -12.86 21.54 8.34
N ARG A 137 -12.55 20.80 9.41
CA ARG A 137 -13.54 20.05 10.20
C ARG A 137 -14.60 20.99 10.79
N TYR A 138 -15.87 20.65 10.63
CA TYR A 138 -17.00 21.29 11.32
C TYR A 138 -18.12 20.29 11.58
#